data_AF-A0A0F8X8D5-F1
#
_entry.id   AF-A0A0F8X8D5-F1
#
_cell.length_a   1.000
_cell.length_b   1.000
_cell.length_c   1.000
_cell.angle_alpha   90.00
_cell.angle_beta   90.00
_cell.angle_gamma   90.00
#
_symmetry.space_group_name_H-M   'P 1'
#
loop_
_entity.id
_entity.type
_entity.pdbx_description
1 polymer ?
#
loop_
_entity_poly.entity_id
_entity_poly.type
_entity_poly.pdbx_seq_one_letter_code
_entity_poly.pdbx_strand_id
1 'polypeptide(L)'
;MVKTETILCDVCKEKIGISKCSICDKDLCSSCWVISWLEVNGVYPDGSGTFGRYTLYFCGNCHSKLVSNTSSNKPLLENEFLKKLSKKTINHIKRKLILNNLENTSKEDL
;
A
#
# COMPACT_ATOMS: atom_id res chain seq x y z
N MET A 1 -18.26 -13.74 26.39
CA MET A 1 -18.32 -13.67 24.91
C MET A 1 -17.70 -12.36 24.47
N VAL A 2 -16.62 -12.41 23.70
CA VAL A 2 -16.05 -11.21 23.04
C VAL A 2 -16.96 -10.89 21.85
N LYS A 3 -17.60 -9.71 21.85
CA LYS A 3 -18.32 -9.23 20.66
C LYS A 3 -17.28 -8.87 19.61
N THR A 4 -17.27 -9.60 18.51
CA THR A 4 -16.44 -9.25 17.35
C THR A 4 -17.27 -8.35 16.46
N GLU A 5 -16.89 -7.08 16.34
CA GLU A 5 -17.51 -6.17 15.38
C GLU A 5 -17.02 -6.53 13.97
N THR A 6 -17.94 -7.04 13.15
CA THR A 6 -17.65 -7.38 11.75
C THR A 6 -17.92 -6.17 10.88
N ILE A 7 -16.90 -5.69 10.16
CA ILE A 7 -17.04 -4.58 9.23
C ILE A 7 -17.45 -5.14 7.85
N LEU A 8 -18.53 -4.60 7.28
CA LEU A 8 -18.97 -4.94 5.93
C LEU A 8 -18.17 -4.16 4.87
N CYS A 9 -17.98 -4.77 3.71
CA CYS A 9 -17.37 -4.16 2.55
C CYS A 9 -18.13 -2.91 2.13
N ASP A 10 -17.44 -1.79 1.99
CA ASP A 10 -18.03 -0.50 1.62
C ASP A 10 -18.46 -0.39 0.16
N VAL A 11 -18.06 -1.36 -0.68
CA VAL A 11 -18.39 -1.39 -2.10
C VAL A 11 -19.67 -2.20 -2.34
N CYS A 12 -19.70 -3.47 -1.93
CA CYS A 12 -20.86 -4.33 -2.16
C CYS A 12 -21.86 -4.37 -1.00
N LYS A 13 -21.46 -3.99 0.22
CA LYS A 13 -22.28 -4.04 1.44
C LYS A 13 -22.85 -5.43 1.82
N GLU A 14 -22.43 -6.47 1.12
CA GLU A 14 -22.88 -7.86 1.32
C GLU A 14 -21.84 -8.75 2.02
N LYS A 15 -20.56 -8.51 1.76
CA LYS A 15 -19.45 -9.37 2.22
C LYS A 15 -18.62 -8.67 3.28
N ILE A 16 -17.91 -9.46 4.10
CA ILE A 16 -17.00 -8.94 5.12
C ILE A 16 -15.82 -8.21 4.46
N GLY A 17 -15.51 -7.01 4.97
CA GLY A 17 -14.32 -6.26 4.60
C GLY A 17 -13.08 -6.87 5.27
N ILE A 18 -12.08 -7.25 4.46
CA ILE A 18 -10.86 -7.93 4.93
C ILE A 18 -9.58 -7.13 4.62
N SER A 19 -9.68 -6.04 3.87
CA SER A 19 -8.60 -5.06 3.67
C SER A 19 -9.19 -3.67 3.44
N LYS A 20 -8.33 -2.67 3.29
CA LYS A 20 -8.71 -1.28 3.04
C LYS A 20 -8.15 -0.76 1.73
N CYS A 21 -8.91 0.09 1.06
CA CYS A 21 -8.43 0.80 -0.11
C CYS A 21 -7.25 1.72 0.27
N SER A 22 -6.11 1.56 -0.38
CA SER A 22 -4.89 2.34 -0.15
C SER A 22 -5.00 3.84 -0.49
N ILE A 23 -6.12 4.27 -1.08
CA ILE A 23 -6.42 5.67 -1.40
C ILE A 23 -7.52 6.25 -0.51
N CYS A 24 -8.68 5.58 -0.43
CA CYS A 24 -9.87 6.13 0.21
C CYS A 24 -10.27 5.42 1.52
N ASP A 25 -9.45 4.50 2.02
CA ASP A 25 -9.60 3.77 3.29
C ASP A 25 -10.89 2.94 3.48
N LYS A 26 -11.76 2.88 2.45
CA LYS A 26 -12.94 2.01 2.37
C LYS A 26 -12.58 0.55 2.65
N ASP A 27 -13.42 -0.14 3.41
CA ASP A 27 -13.27 -1.56 3.69
C ASP A 27 -13.67 -2.38 2.45
N LEU A 28 -12.81 -3.31 2.04
CA LEU A 28 -12.93 -4.09 0.80
C LEU A 28 -13.00 -5.58 1.11
N CYS A 29 -13.94 -6.28 0.50
CA CYS A 29 -13.92 -7.73 0.43
C CYS A 29 -13.00 -8.22 -0.70
N SER A 30 -12.69 -9.51 -0.70
CA SER A 30 -11.82 -10.17 -1.69
C SER A 30 -12.28 -10.00 -3.15
N SER A 31 -13.57 -9.76 -3.39
CA SER A 31 -14.12 -9.56 -4.74
C SER A 31 -14.22 -8.09 -5.17
N CYS A 32 -14.00 -7.13 -4.26
CA CYS A 32 -14.14 -5.70 -4.54
C CYS A 32 -12.80 -4.94 -4.55
N TRP A 33 -11.69 -5.64 -4.30
CA TRP A 33 -10.35 -5.07 -4.43
C TRP A 33 -9.72 -5.39 -5.78
N VAL A 34 -8.77 -4.55 -6.17
CA VAL A 34 -7.77 -4.82 -7.20
C VAL A 34 -6.41 -4.69 -6.53
N ILE A 35 -5.50 -5.61 -6.83
CA ILE A 35 -4.15 -5.60 -6.27
C ILE A 35 -3.23 -4.86 -7.23
N SER A 36 -2.42 -3.95 -6.71
CA SER A 36 -1.24 -3.45 -7.42
C SER A 36 -0.05 -3.42 -6.50
N TRP A 37 1.14 -3.29 -7.09
CA TRP A 37 2.40 -3.32 -6.36
C TRP A 37 3.04 -1.95 -6.43
N LEU A 38 3.45 -1.43 -5.28
CA LEU A 38 4.34 -0.30 -5.19
C LEU A 38 5.74 -0.83 -4.87
N GLU A 39 6.64 -0.69 -5.84
CA GLU A 39 8.05 -0.87 -5.58
C GLU A 39 8.58 0.45 -5.01
N VAL A 40 9.29 0.37 -3.89
CA VAL A 40 9.99 1.53 -3.33
C VAL A 40 11.46 1.30 -3.56
N ASN A 41 12.02 2.04 -4.50
CA ASN A 41 13.46 2.06 -4.72
C ASN A 41 14.10 2.95 -3.65
N GLY A 42 14.86 2.31 -2.77
CA GLY A 42 15.83 2.95 -1.90
C GLY A 42 17.20 2.36 -2.20
N VAL A 43 18.23 3.09 -1.79
CA VAL A 43 19.61 2.63 -1.87
C VAL A 43 19.92 2.05 -0.48
N TYR A 44 20.23 0.75 -0.40
CA TYR A 44 20.81 0.21 0.83
C TYR A 44 22.15 0.90 1.10
N PRO A 45 22.65 0.94 2.35
CA PRO A 45 23.96 1.53 2.67
C PRO A 45 25.10 0.95 1.80
N ASP A 46 24.98 -0.30 1.34
CA ASP A 46 25.92 -1.01 0.48
C ASP A 46 25.77 -0.70 -1.03
N GLY A 47 24.86 0.21 -1.41
CA GLY A 47 24.62 0.58 -2.81
C GLY A 47 23.75 -0.39 -3.61
N SER A 48 23.28 -1.49 -3.00
CA SER A 48 22.34 -2.40 -3.64
C SER A 48 20.93 -1.80 -3.72
N GLY A 49 20.20 -2.14 -4.79
CA GLY A 49 18.91 -1.52 -5.15
C GLY A 49 17.67 -2.21 -4.58
N THR A 50 16.58 -1.42 -4.55
CA THR A 50 15.18 -1.73 -4.17
C THR A 50 14.96 -2.14 -2.71
N PHE A 51 14.29 -1.25 -1.98
CA PHE A 51 14.12 -1.30 -0.52
C PHE A 51 12.80 -1.99 -0.09
N GLY A 52 11.98 -2.42 -1.04
CA GLY A 52 10.82 -3.27 -0.78
C GLY A 52 9.71 -3.18 -1.82
N ARG A 53 8.94 -4.27 -1.93
CA ARG A 53 7.70 -4.33 -2.72
C ARG A 53 6.50 -4.36 -1.76
N TYR A 54 5.58 -3.43 -1.95
CA TYR A 54 4.39 -3.26 -1.13
C TYR A 54 3.14 -3.62 -1.92
N THR A 55 2.35 -4.56 -1.39
CA THR A 55 1.01 -4.86 -1.91
C THR A 55 0.06 -3.75 -1.51
N LEU A 56 -0.58 -3.12 -2.50
CA LEU A 56 -1.63 -2.13 -2.31
C LEU A 56 -2.95 -2.70 -2.82
N TYR A 57 -4.04 -2.37 -2.12
CA TYR A 57 -5.39 -2.80 -2.46
C TYR A 57 -6.20 -1.58 -2.85
N PHE A 58 -6.88 -1.62 -3.99
CA PHE A 58 -7.69 -0.51 -4.48
C PHE A 58 -9.13 -0.94 -4.72
N CYS A 59 -10.10 -0.08 -4.43
CA CYS A 59 -11.44 -0.27 -4.96
C CYS A 59 -11.45 0.05 -6.47
N GLY A 60 -12.43 -0.49 -7.20
CA GLY A 60 -12.54 -0.28 -8.65
C GLY A 60 -12.45 1.19 -9.06
N ASN A 61 -13.15 2.09 -8.36
CA ASN A 61 -13.12 3.53 -8.67
C ASN A 61 -11.72 4.16 -8.50
N CYS A 62 -10.99 3.78 -7.45
CA CYS A 62 -9.63 4.28 -7.20
C CYS A 62 -8.63 3.71 -8.20
N HIS A 63 -8.77 2.42 -8.54
CA HIS A 63 -7.94 1.76 -9.54
C HIS A 63 -8.16 2.37 -10.93
N SER A 64 -9.40 2.57 -11.38
CA SER A 64 -9.68 3.17 -12.68
C SER A 64 -9.09 4.58 -12.80
N LYS A 65 -9.17 5.40 -11.74
CA LYS A 65 -8.55 6.73 -11.71
C LYS A 65 -7.02 6.70 -11.73
N LEU A 66 -6.40 5.62 -11.26
CA LEU A 66 -4.95 5.43 -11.33
C LEU A 66 -4.52 5.05 -12.74
N VAL A 67 -5.19 4.06 -13.33
CA VAL A 67 -4.89 3.56 -14.68
C VAL A 67 -5.19 4.62 -15.74
N SER A 68 -6.28 5.37 -15.61
CA SER A 68 -6.63 6.44 -16.56
C SER A 68 -5.64 7.60 -16.57
N ASN A 69 -4.85 7.77 -15.50
CA ASN A 69 -3.84 8.83 -15.37
C ASN A 69 -2.41 8.35 -15.67
N THR A 70 -2.22 7.05 -15.92
CA THR A 70 -0.92 6.48 -16.26
C THR A 70 -0.94 6.11 -17.74
N SER A 71 -0.58 7.07 -18.60
CA SER A 71 -0.20 6.73 -19.98
C SER A 71 0.91 5.68 -19.92
N SER A 72 0.66 4.59 -20.63
CA SER A 72 1.44 3.37 -20.72
C SER A 72 2.96 3.60 -20.62
N ASN A 73 3.61 2.88 -19.70
CA ASN A 73 5.07 2.76 -19.51
C ASN A 73 5.80 3.72 -18.56
N LYS A 74 5.12 4.61 -17.81
CA LYS A 74 5.80 5.28 -16.69
C LYS A 74 5.69 4.46 -15.40
N PRO A 75 6.79 4.10 -14.72
CA PRO A 75 6.73 3.47 -13.42
C PRO A 75 5.95 4.37 -12.46
N LEU A 76 5.05 3.77 -11.66
CA LEU A 76 4.14 4.41 -10.68
C LEU A 76 4.84 5.18 -9.53
N LEU A 77 6.11 5.54 -9.73
CA LEU A 77 7.08 6.01 -8.75
C LEU A 77 7.45 7.49 -8.91
N GLU A 78 6.66 8.31 -9.61
CA GLU A 78 6.79 9.76 -9.48
C GLU A 78 6.03 10.21 -8.22
N ASN A 79 6.65 11.06 -7.40
CA ASN A 79 6.18 11.58 -6.10
C ASN A 79 4.69 11.97 -6.02
N GLU A 80 4.01 12.19 -7.15
CA GLU A 80 2.57 12.41 -7.24
C GLU A 80 1.70 11.20 -6.88
N PHE A 81 2.14 9.97 -7.14
CA PHE A 81 1.38 8.77 -6.76
C PHE A 81 1.31 8.62 -5.24
N LEU A 82 2.43 8.85 -4.55
CA LEU A 82 2.48 8.85 -3.09
C LEU A 82 1.54 9.90 -2.50
N LYS A 83 1.33 11.06 -3.16
CA LYS A 83 0.37 12.08 -2.72
C LYS A 83 -1.09 11.62 -2.81
N LYS A 84 -1.40 10.62 -3.64
CA LYS A 84 -2.76 10.07 -3.80
C LYS A 84 -3.09 8.97 -2.79
N LEU A 85 -2.10 8.40 -2.12
CA LEU A 85 -2.30 7.39 -1.08
C LEU A 85 -2.89 8.01 0.19
N SER A 86 -3.66 7.22 0.94
CA SER A 86 -4.17 7.67 2.23
C SER A 86 -3.02 7.94 3.19
N LYS A 87 -3.16 8.94 4.08
CA LYS A 87 -2.13 9.25 5.11
C LYS A 87 -1.78 8.01 5.93
N LYS A 88 -2.75 7.15 6.21
CA LYS A 88 -2.56 5.88 6.91
C LYS A 88 -1.64 4.93 6.12
N THR A 89 -1.89 4.79 4.82
CA THR A 89 -1.04 3.99 3.93
C THR A 89 0.38 4.55 3.84
N ILE A 90 0.54 5.86 3.65
CA ILE A 90 1.84 6.53 3.62
C ILE A 90 2.60 6.30 4.93
N ASN A 91 1.94 6.48 6.08
CA ASN A 91 2.57 6.27 7.39
C ASN A 91 2.95 4.81 7.61
N HIS A 92 2.14 3.85 7.12
CA HIS A 92 2.48 2.44 7.18
C HIS A 92 3.74 2.12 6.36
N ILE A 93 3.81 2.64 5.12
CA ILE A 93 4.99 2.50 4.26
C ILE A 93 6.21 3.14 4.93
N LYS A 94 6.12 4.40 5.37
CA LYS A 94 7.21 5.10 6.05
C LYS A 94 7.72 4.37 7.29
N ARG A 95 6.82 3.86 8.13
CA ARG A 95 7.20 3.08 9.33
C ARG A 95 7.96 1.82 8.95
N LYS A 96 7.51 1.09 7.92
CA LYS A 96 8.24 -0.09 7.44
C LYS A 96 9.60 0.25 6.84
N LEU A 97 9.71 1.38 6.11
CA LEU A 97 10.99 1.85 5.60
C LEU A 97 11.97 2.22 6.74
N ILE A 98 11.49 2.92 7.78
CA ILE A 98 12.31 3.28 8.94
C ILE A 98 12.74 2.04 9.74
N LEU A 99 11.81 1.09 9.98
CA LEU A 99 12.12 -0.15 10.69
C LEU A 99 13.16 -1.00 9.94
N ASN A 100 13.05 -1.10 8.61
CA ASN A 100 14.06 -1.77 7.79
C ASN A 100 15.44 -1.07 7.88
N ASN A 101 15.48 0.26 7.95
CA ASN A 101 16.74 1.00 8.16
C ASN A 101 17.36 0.69 9.54
N LEU A 102 16.55 0.63 10.60
CA LEU A 102 17.01 0.34 11.96
C LEU A 102 17.47 -1.12 12.13
N GLU A 103 16.79 -2.08 11.49
CA GLU A 103 17.21 -3.50 11.50
C GLU A 103 18.50 -3.76 10.72
N ASN A 104 18.84 -2.90 9.76
CA ASN A 104 20.10 -2.98 9.03
C ASN A 104 21.26 -2.36 9.81
N THR A 105 21.03 -1.31 10.61
CA THR A 105 22.08 -0.70 11.44
C THR A 105 22.48 -1.60 12.61
N SER A 106 21.55 -2.41 13.15
CA SER A 106 21.84 -3.31 14.27
C SER A 106 22.56 -4.61 13.90
N LYS A 107 22.75 -4.87 12.60
CA LYS A 107 23.49 -6.04 12.10
C LYS A 107 24.95 -5.78 11.77
N GLU A 108 25.39 -4.52 11.77
CA GLU A 108 26.79 -4.14 11.51
C GLU A 108 27.66 -4.09 12.80
N ASP A 109 27.07 -4.32 13.97
CA ASP A 109 27.75 -4.28 15.29
C ASP A 109 27.99 -5.67 15.93
N LEU A 110 28.06 -6.77 15.15
CA LEU A 110 28.40 -8.12 15.64
C LEU A 110 29.56 -8.79 14.87
#